data_AF-A0AAY5KIT0-F1
#
_entry.id   AF-A0AAY5KIT0-F1
#
_cell.length_a   1.000
_cell.length_b   1.000
_cell.length_c   1.000
_cell.angle_alpha   90.00
_cell.angle_beta   90.00
_cell.angle_gamma   90.00
#
_symmetry.space_group_name_H-M   'P 1'
#
loop_
_entity.id
_entity.type
_entity.pdbx_description
1 polymer ?
#
loop_
_entity_poly.entity_id
_entity_poly.type
_entity_poly.pdbx_seq_one_letter_code
_entity_poly.pdbx_strand_id
1 'polypeptide(L)'
;MLRGTVVCAVLAGLCVIVSLRPASCQLSQEDAESIVVLHNRYRGRVVPSAANMTEVKWDEKLKIIAEGYAVKCVWEHNPDLEEMEMGENLFASNAPFNTNKAMEKWFLEYLDYDYNNNSCLEDKMCGHYTQMVWAKSQYLGCAFHRCDTMEGLALEKVNFLVCNYFPAGNYVAEKPYEEGEWCSMCPETLPQCDQNLCVPSDDVEEETKDSSSPGPELPSTHTATNDTELESASQFPHPTMTDTKETGTELMDREKVKEDQWNGEGQATDRETVRTSEQPQSNVGSVTTSLIAIIGLVALLMLEL
;
A
#
# COMPACT_ATOMS: atom_id res chain seq x y z
N MET A 1 5.94 -38.43 -18.53
CA MET A 1 6.36 -39.28 -17.39
C MET A 1 7.67 -38.73 -16.85
N LEU A 2 7.67 -37.95 -15.78
CA LEU A 2 8.88 -37.72 -14.98
C LEU A 2 8.59 -38.19 -13.56
N ARG A 3 9.14 -39.36 -13.23
CA ARG A 3 9.15 -39.91 -11.87
C ARG A 3 10.32 -39.24 -11.14
N GLY A 4 10.03 -38.39 -10.16
CA GLY A 4 11.04 -37.86 -9.25
C GLY A 4 11.45 -38.96 -8.26
N THR A 5 12.73 -39.32 -8.27
CA THR A 5 13.29 -40.31 -7.34
C THR A 5 13.61 -39.62 -6.01
N VAL A 6 12.96 -40.05 -4.93
CA VAL A 6 13.26 -39.61 -3.56
C VAL A 6 14.46 -40.42 -3.05
N VAL A 7 15.60 -39.77 -2.82
CA VAL A 7 16.75 -40.39 -2.15
C VAL A 7 16.65 -40.08 -0.66
N CYS A 8 16.26 -41.07 0.13
CA CYS A 8 16.17 -40.98 1.59
C CYS A 8 17.52 -41.43 2.18
N ALA A 9 18.39 -40.48 2.54
CA ALA A 9 19.59 -40.77 3.31
C ALA A 9 19.23 -40.79 4.81
N VAL A 10 19.16 -41.99 5.39
CA VAL A 10 18.95 -42.18 6.83
C VAL A 10 20.31 -42.08 7.53
N LEU A 11 20.62 -40.90 8.05
CA LEU A 11 21.62 -40.73 9.12
C LEU A 11 20.91 -40.07 10.30
N ALA A 12 21.12 -40.64 11.48
CA ALA A 12 20.41 -40.32 12.70
C ALA A 12 20.63 -38.86 13.14
N GLY A 13 19.52 -38.18 13.46
CA GLY A 13 19.52 -36.94 14.24
C GLY A 13 19.40 -35.66 13.40
N LEU A 14 18.24 -34.99 13.53
CA LEU A 14 17.83 -33.74 12.89
C LEU A 14 17.57 -33.83 11.38
N CYS A 15 16.36 -34.28 11.05
CA CYS A 15 15.75 -33.99 9.75
C CYS A 15 15.45 -32.48 9.71
N VAL A 16 16.44 -31.68 9.30
CA VAL A 16 16.17 -30.29 8.92
C VAL A 16 15.37 -30.37 7.63
N ILE A 17 14.06 -30.28 7.76
CA ILE A 17 13.17 -30.05 6.61
C ILE A 17 13.52 -28.65 6.13
N VAL A 18 14.51 -28.54 5.24
CA VAL A 18 14.71 -27.33 4.45
C VAL A 18 13.52 -27.30 3.49
N SER A 19 12.42 -26.70 3.93
CA SER A 19 11.37 -26.27 3.01
C SER A 19 12.02 -25.26 2.08
N LEU A 20 12.44 -25.73 0.91
CA LEU A 20 12.65 -24.87 -0.25
C LEU A 20 11.28 -24.26 -0.53
N ARG A 21 10.97 -23.14 0.13
CA ARG A 21 9.90 -22.28 -0.35
C ARG A 21 10.29 -21.98 -1.79
N PRO A 22 9.42 -22.24 -2.78
CA PRO A 22 9.65 -21.63 -4.08
C PRO A 22 9.92 -20.16 -3.80
N ALA A 23 10.94 -19.58 -4.44
CA ALA A 23 11.16 -18.15 -4.40
C ALA A 23 9.95 -17.51 -5.08
N SER A 24 8.84 -17.41 -4.35
CA SER A 24 7.78 -16.46 -4.62
C SER A 24 8.52 -15.15 -4.75
N CYS A 25 8.33 -14.48 -5.88
CA CYS A 25 8.67 -13.09 -6.09
C CYS A 25 7.96 -12.26 -5.01
N GLN A 26 8.49 -12.25 -3.79
CA GLN A 26 8.03 -11.45 -2.68
C GLN A 26 8.69 -10.08 -2.81
N LEU A 27 7.98 -9.07 -2.34
CA LEU A 27 8.52 -7.73 -2.16
C LEU A 27 9.71 -7.82 -1.18
N SER A 28 10.86 -7.28 -1.56
CA SER A 28 12.02 -7.29 -0.67
C SER A 28 11.80 -6.32 0.51
N GLN A 29 12.54 -6.51 1.61
CA GLN A 29 12.49 -5.57 2.72
C GLN A 29 12.95 -4.16 2.30
N GLU A 30 13.99 -4.08 1.45
CA GLU A 30 14.47 -2.82 0.88
C GLU A 30 13.40 -2.12 0.04
N ASP A 31 12.63 -2.87 -0.75
CA ASP A 31 11.51 -2.33 -1.52
C ASP A 31 10.37 -1.87 -0.60
N ALA A 32 10.02 -2.63 0.44
CA ALA A 32 9.00 -2.24 1.41
C ALA A 32 9.38 -0.94 2.14
N GLU A 33 10.62 -0.83 2.60
CA GLU A 33 11.17 0.39 3.20
C GLU A 33 11.15 1.56 2.21
N SER A 34 11.58 1.32 0.97
CA SER A 34 11.57 2.32 -0.11
C SER A 34 10.15 2.82 -0.41
N ILE A 35 9.15 1.95 -0.40
CA ILE A 35 7.74 2.35 -0.60
C ILE A 35 7.31 3.35 0.46
N VAL A 36 7.56 3.08 1.74
CA VAL A 36 7.20 3.99 2.84
C VAL A 36 7.95 5.32 2.73
N VAL A 37 9.26 5.27 2.49
CA VAL A 37 10.10 6.46 2.32
C VAL A 37 9.61 7.33 1.16
N LEU A 38 9.29 6.73 0.01
CA LEU A 38 8.80 7.46 -1.15
C LEU A 38 7.42 8.05 -0.90
N HIS A 39 6.50 7.32 -0.25
CA HIS A 39 5.20 7.87 0.13
C HIS A 39 5.35 9.10 1.01
N ASN A 40 6.09 9.02 2.11
CA ASN A 40 6.30 10.15 3.02
C ASN A 40 7.01 11.31 2.33
N ARG A 41 8.00 11.04 1.46
CA ARG A 41 8.65 12.05 0.64
C ARG A 41 7.67 12.78 -0.29
N TYR A 42 6.75 12.07 -0.93
CA TYR A 42 5.76 12.67 -1.82
C TYR A 42 4.70 13.45 -1.05
N ARG A 43 4.24 12.92 0.08
CA ARG A 43 3.29 13.58 1.00
C ARG A 43 3.82 14.91 1.52
N GLY A 44 5.10 15.00 1.87
CA GLY A 44 5.75 16.23 2.32
C GLY A 44 6.08 17.25 1.22
N ARG A 45 5.64 17.00 -0.03
CA ARG A 45 5.95 17.83 -1.23
C ARG A 45 4.72 18.19 -2.06
N VAL A 46 3.52 17.92 -1.56
CA VAL A 46 2.29 18.24 -2.28
C VAL A 46 2.15 19.75 -2.53
N VAL A 47 1.41 20.08 -3.59
CA VAL A 47 1.03 21.45 -3.92
C VAL A 47 -0.48 21.46 -4.19
N PRO A 48 -1.27 22.31 -3.50
CA PRO A 48 -0.86 23.24 -2.45
C PRO A 48 -0.34 22.53 -1.17
N SER A 49 0.24 23.30 -0.24
CA SER A 49 0.77 22.73 1.01
C SER A 49 -0.36 22.18 1.88
N ALA A 50 -0.06 21.09 2.60
CA ALA A 50 -1.04 20.39 3.42
C ALA A 50 -0.88 20.72 4.91
N ALA A 51 -1.96 21.18 5.54
CA ALA A 51 -1.99 21.53 6.95
C ALA A 51 -2.00 20.31 7.89
N ASN A 52 -2.54 19.18 7.43
CA ASN A 52 -2.86 18.01 8.25
C ASN A 52 -2.26 16.69 7.75
N MET A 53 -1.27 16.73 6.86
CA MET A 53 -0.71 15.53 6.25
C MET A 53 0.01 14.67 7.29
N THR A 54 -0.46 13.45 7.55
CA THR A 54 0.23 12.53 8.47
C THR A 54 1.35 11.77 7.78
N GLU A 55 2.32 11.26 8.53
CA GLU A 55 3.17 10.19 8.02
C GLU A 55 2.37 8.90 7.80
N VAL A 56 2.84 8.07 6.85
CA VAL A 56 2.42 6.67 6.73
C VAL A 56 3.50 5.74 7.29
N LYS A 57 3.05 4.64 7.92
CA LYS A 57 3.91 3.57 8.44
C LYS A 57 3.58 2.24 7.78
N TRP A 58 4.56 1.35 7.76
CA TRP A 58 4.33 -0.01 7.31
C TRP A 58 3.41 -0.76 8.28
N ASP A 59 2.44 -1.49 7.75
CA ASP A 59 1.58 -2.40 8.51
C ASP A 59 1.60 -3.81 7.90
N GLU A 60 2.04 -4.78 8.69
CA GLU A 60 2.17 -6.18 8.27
C GLU A 60 0.81 -6.87 8.00
N LYS A 61 -0.28 -6.43 8.63
CA LYS A 61 -1.62 -6.98 8.36
C LYS A 61 -2.09 -6.52 6.98
N LEU A 62 -1.88 -5.26 6.63
CA LEU A 62 -2.21 -4.72 5.30
C LEU A 62 -1.41 -5.44 4.21
N LYS A 63 -0.12 -5.70 4.46
CA LYS A 63 0.73 -6.52 3.57
C LYS A 63 0.17 -7.92 3.38
N ILE A 64 -0.22 -8.62 4.44
CA ILE A 64 -0.78 -9.98 4.33
C ILE A 64 -2.05 -10.00 3.47
N ILE A 65 -2.91 -8.99 3.61
CA ILE A 65 -4.11 -8.85 2.78
C ILE A 65 -3.70 -8.63 1.31
N ALA A 66 -2.73 -7.75 1.05
CA ALA A 66 -2.22 -7.51 -0.29
C ALA A 66 -1.60 -8.77 -0.91
N GLU A 67 -0.87 -9.58 -0.12
CA GLU A 67 -0.28 -10.84 -0.57
C GLU A 67 -1.36 -11.84 -0.99
N GLY A 68 -2.41 -11.97 -0.17
CA GLY A 68 -3.55 -12.85 -0.47
C GLY A 68 -4.30 -12.47 -1.74
N TYR A 69 -4.25 -11.19 -2.13
CA TYR A 69 -4.90 -10.71 -3.35
C TYR A 69 -3.98 -10.76 -4.58
N ALA A 70 -2.72 -10.33 -4.46
CA ALA A 70 -1.77 -10.26 -5.56
C ALA A 70 -1.55 -11.61 -6.27
N VAL A 71 -1.60 -12.73 -5.52
CA VAL A 71 -1.45 -14.10 -6.07
C VAL A 71 -2.61 -14.52 -6.99
N LYS A 72 -3.74 -13.81 -6.96
CA LYS A 72 -4.90 -14.13 -7.83
C LYS A 72 -4.66 -13.70 -9.27
N CYS A 73 -3.72 -12.78 -9.52
CA CYS A 73 -3.40 -12.29 -10.87
C CYS A 73 -4.62 -11.73 -11.63
N VAL A 74 -5.45 -10.96 -10.94
CA VAL A 74 -6.62 -10.26 -11.50
C VAL A 74 -6.35 -8.76 -11.48
N TRP A 75 -6.51 -8.10 -12.62
CA TRP A 75 -6.41 -6.64 -12.74
C TRP A 75 -7.73 -5.96 -12.38
N GLU A 76 -8.13 -6.10 -11.13
CA GLU A 76 -9.32 -5.47 -10.54
C GLU A 76 -9.04 -5.19 -9.06
N HIS A 77 -9.71 -4.20 -8.48
CA HIS A 77 -9.58 -3.90 -7.06
C HIS A 77 -10.15 -5.03 -6.18
N ASN A 78 -9.53 -5.24 -5.01
CA ASN A 78 -10.00 -6.26 -4.07
C ASN A 78 -11.38 -5.90 -3.49
N PRO A 79 -12.44 -6.68 -3.80
CA PRO A 79 -13.81 -6.32 -3.42
C PRO A 79 -14.04 -6.39 -1.91
N ASP A 80 -13.19 -7.10 -1.17
CA ASP A 80 -13.35 -7.27 0.28
C ASP A 80 -12.89 -6.02 1.08
N LEU A 81 -12.21 -5.06 0.44
CA LEU A 81 -11.61 -3.90 1.13
C LEU A 81 -12.62 -2.85 1.60
N GLU A 82 -13.78 -2.74 0.94
CA GLU A 82 -14.82 -1.79 1.32
C GLU A 82 -15.35 -2.08 2.73
N GLU A 83 -15.64 -3.34 3.03
CA GLU A 83 -16.09 -3.77 4.37
C GLU A 83 -14.99 -3.63 5.44
N MET A 84 -13.72 -3.55 5.02
CA MET A 84 -12.57 -3.38 5.90
C MET A 84 -12.13 -1.91 6.05
N GLU A 85 -12.82 -0.97 5.40
CA GLU A 85 -12.47 0.46 5.36
C GLU A 85 -11.01 0.70 4.93
N MET A 86 -10.55 -0.06 3.92
CA MET A 86 -9.20 0.01 3.37
C MET A 86 -9.20 0.56 1.95
N GLY A 87 -8.18 1.36 1.62
CA GLY A 87 -7.91 1.80 0.24
C GLY A 87 -6.93 0.86 -0.46
N GLU A 88 -6.83 0.96 -1.79
CA GLU A 88 -5.91 0.13 -2.59
C GLU A 88 -5.35 0.88 -3.79
N ASN A 89 -4.05 0.73 -4.03
CA ASN A 89 -3.41 1.09 -5.29
C ASN A 89 -2.85 -0.16 -5.97
N LEU A 90 -3.06 -0.25 -7.27
CA LEU A 90 -2.59 -1.36 -8.11
C LEU A 90 -1.56 -0.86 -9.14
N PHE A 91 -0.53 -1.66 -9.38
CA PHE A 91 0.45 -1.39 -10.42
C PHE A 91 0.79 -2.67 -11.18
N ALA A 92 0.73 -2.62 -12.50
CA ALA A 92 1.08 -3.72 -13.38
C ALA A 92 2.08 -3.29 -14.46
N SER A 93 3.08 -4.13 -14.73
CA SER A 93 4.00 -3.94 -15.86
C SER A 93 4.63 -5.25 -16.30
N ASN A 94 4.93 -5.42 -17.59
CA ASN A 94 5.76 -6.52 -18.08
C ASN A 94 7.27 -6.20 -18.10
N ALA A 95 7.64 -4.96 -17.79
CA ALA A 95 9.04 -4.54 -17.62
C ALA A 95 9.57 -4.98 -16.23
N PRO A 96 10.90 -5.12 -16.04
CA PRO A 96 11.48 -5.41 -14.72
C PRO A 96 10.90 -4.49 -13.64
N PHE A 97 10.50 -5.07 -12.51
CA PHE A 97 9.90 -4.32 -11.42
C PHE A 97 10.90 -3.30 -10.86
N ASN A 98 10.42 -2.07 -10.67
CA ASN A 98 11.19 -0.99 -10.08
C ASN A 98 10.27 -0.18 -9.17
N THR A 99 10.56 -0.23 -7.88
CA THR A 99 9.77 0.41 -6.82
C THR A 99 9.65 1.92 -7.03
N ASN A 100 10.75 2.61 -7.35
CA ASN A 100 10.73 4.05 -7.61
C ASN A 100 9.78 4.40 -8.76
N LYS A 101 9.86 3.65 -9.86
CA LYS A 101 9.00 3.87 -11.02
C LYS A 101 7.52 3.63 -10.72
N ALA A 102 7.20 2.61 -9.92
CA ALA A 102 5.81 2.35 -9.51
C ALA A 102 5.24 3.50 -8.68
N MET A 103 5.98 3.94 -7.65
CA MET A 103 5.55 5.05 -6.80
C MET A 103 5.47 6.37 -7.57
N GLU A 104 6.45 6.64 -8.44
CA GLU A 104 6.48 7.84 -9.28
C GLU A 104 5.28 7.86 -10.24
N LYS A 105 4.93 6.73 -10.87
CA LYS A 105 3.77 6.67 -11.77
C LYS A 105 2.47 7.02 -11.06
N TRP A 106 2.22 6.47 -9.87
CA TRP A 106 1.05 6.81 -9.08
C TRP A 106 1.07 8.29 -8.67
N PHE A 107 2.22 8.80 -8.22
CA PHE A 107 2.32 10.19 -7.80
C PHE A 107 2.10 11.16 -8.96
N LEU A 108 2.66 10.89 -10.14
CA LEU A 108 2.61 11.77 -11.32
C LEU A 108 1.19 12.03 -11.86
N GLU A 109 0.19 11.27 -11.44
CA GLU A 109 -1.21 11.60 -11.71
C GLU A 109 -1.62 12.99 -11.15
N TYR A 110 -0.84 13.56 -10.22
CA TYR A 110 -1.02 14.95 -9.77
C TYR A 110 -1.01 15.96 -10.93
N LEU A 111 -0.33 15.65 -12.05
CA LEU A 111 -0.28 16.51 -13.23
C LEU A 111 -1.64 16.69 -13.90
N ASP A 112 -2.55 15.73 -13.68
CA ASP A 112 -3.89 15.69 -14.23
C ASP A 112 -4.97 15.98 -13.15
N TYR A 113 -4.58 16.25 -11.91
CA TYR A 113 -5.48 16.52 -10.79
C TYR A 113 -5.54 18.01 -10.44
N ASP A 114 -6.75 18.57 -10.38
CA ASP A 114 -7.01 19.94 -9.90
C ASP A 114 -7.51 19.90 -8.44
N TYR A 115 -6.63 20.30 -7.52
CA TYR A 115 -6.94 20.36 -6.09
C TYR A 115 -8.05 21.37 -5.75
N ASN A 116 -8.16 22.49 -6.47
CA ASN A 116 -9.15 23.51 -6.14
C ASN A 116 -10.57 22.99 -6.35
N ASN A 117 -10.75 22.29 -7.48
CA ASN A 117 -12.03 21.74 -7.90
C ASN A 117 -12.27 20.29 -7.43
N ASN A 118 -11.29 19.67 -6.79
CA ASN A 118 -11.32 18.25 -6.41
C ASN A 118 -11.68 17.34 -7.60
N SER A 119 -11.02 17.56 -8.74
CA SER A 119 -11.37 16.92 -10.01
C SER A 119 -10.14 16.41 -10.75
N CYS A 120 -10.28 15.26 -11.39
CA CYS A 120 -9.32 14.77 -12.36
C CYS A 120 -9.68 15.26 -13.77
N LEU A 121 -8.69 15.47 -14.64
CA LEU A 121 -8.95 15.72 -16.06
C LEU A 121 -9.77 14.58 -16.69
N GLU A 122 -10.60 14.93 -17.66
CA GLU A 122 -11.41 13.96 -18.41
C GLU A 122 -10.50 12.89 -19.05
N ASP A 123 -10.95 11.63 -19.00
CA ASP A 123 -10.20 10.45 -19.46
C ASP A 123 -8.84 10.22 -18.77
N LYS A 124 -8.60 10.84 -17.60
CA LYS A 124 -7.41 10.59 -16.76
C LYS A 124 -7.76 9.86 -15.46
N MET A 125 -6.74 9.28 -14.86
CA MET A 125 -6.81 8.66 -13.54
C MET A 125 -6.00 9.50 -12.57
N CYS A 126 -6.61 9.79 -11.41
CA CYS A 126 -5.96 10.53 -10.32
C CYS A 126 -6.09 9.82 -8.96
N GLY A 127 -6.79 8.68 -8.92
CA GLY A 127 -7.11 7.96 -7.70
C GLY A 127 -5.87 7.41 -7.00
N HIS A 128 -4.82 7.04 -7.75
CA HIS A 128 -3.59 6.55 -7.13
C HIS A 128 -2.85 7.70 -6.45
N TYR A 129 -2.74 8.86 -7.12
CA TYR A 129 -2.17 10.06 -6.51
C TYR A 129 -2.94 10.45 -5.25
N THR A 130 -4.27 10.63 -5.33
CA THR A 130 -5.07 11.10 -4.19
C THR A 130 -4.99 10.14 -3.01
N GLN A 131 -4.90 8.82 -3.24
CA GLN A 131 -4.68 7.84 -2.17
C GLN A 131 -3.27 7.95 -1.55
N MET A 132 -2.22 8.11 -2.37
CA MET A 132 -0.86 8.30 -1.84
C MET A 132 -0.76 9.51 -0.92
N VAL A 133 -1.46 10.59 -1.27
CA VAL A 133 -1.47 11.85 -0.53
C VAL A 133 -2.69 12.03 0.38
N TRP A 134 -3.39 10.95 0.71
CA TRP A 134 -4.55 11.02 1.59
C TRP A 134 -4.12 11.26 3.04
N ALA A 135 -4.36 12.45 3.58
CA ALA A 135 -3.88 12.90 4.89
C ALA A 135 -4.32 11.98 6.03
N LYS A 136 -5.50 11.36 5.95
CA LYS A 136 -6.01 10.48 7.01
C LYS A 136 -5.40 9.07 6.97
N SER A 137 -4.89 8.61 5.84
CA SER A 137 -4.27 7.29 5.73
C SER A 137 -2.92 7.30 6.44
N GLN A 138 -2.75 6.44 7.43
CA GLN A 138 -1.58 6.39 8.33
C GLN A 138 -0.79 5.08 8.22
N TYR A 139 -1.38 4.06 7.60
CA TYR A 139 -0.77 2.75 7.47
C TYR A 139 -0.82 2.30 6.01
N LEU A 140 0.23 1.58 5.60
CA LEU A 140 0.43 1.07 4.27
C LEU A 140 1.04 -0.34 4.35
N GLY A 141 0.54 -1.27 3.55
CA GLY A 141 1.19 -2.57 3.37
C GLY A 141 1.02 -3.06 1.94
N CYS A 142 2.11 -3.52 1.34
CA CYS A 142 2.14 -3.87 -0.08
C CYS A 142 2.67 -5.28 -0.33
N ALA A 143 2.23 -5.87 -1.43
CA ALA A 143 2.69 -7.17 -1.90
C ALA A 143 3.00 -7.14 -3.40
N PHE A 144 4.08 -7.82 -3.74
CA PHE A 144 4.49 -8.06 -5.12
C PHE A 144 4.19 -9.50 -5.52
N HIS A 145 3.72 -9.71 -6.75
CA HIS A 145 3.58 -11.02 -7.35
C HIS A 145 3.88 -10.98 -8.85
N ARG A 146 4.54 -12.02 -9.37
CA ARG A 146 4.81 -12.17 -10.80
C ARG A 146 3.80 -13.13 -11.42
N CYS A 147 2.89 -12.60 -12.21
CA CYS A 147 1.85 -13.31 -12.91
C CYS A 147 2.32 -13.76 -14.29
N ASP A 148 2.18 -15.05 -14.61
CA ASP A 148 2.47 -15.54 -15.97
C ASP A 148 1.50 -14.97 -17.00
N THR A 149 0.23 -14.90 -16.62
CA THR A 149 -0.87 -14.23 -17.32
C THR A 149 -1.68 -13.46 -16.29
N MET A 150 -2.36 -12.40 -16.70
CA MET A 150 -3.23 -11.60 -15.83
C MET A 150 -4.64 -11.55 -16.38
N GLU A 151 -5.63 -11.89 -15.56
CA GLU A 151 -7.03 -11.68 -15.91
C GLU A 151 -7.33 -10.16 -15.97
N GLY A 152 -8.11 -9.73 -16.95
CA GLY A 152 -8.41 -8.30 -17.16
C GLY A 152 -7.34 -7.52 -17.95
N LEU A 153 -6.14 -8.10 -18.16
CA LEU A 153 -5.08 -7.49 -18.98
C LEU A 153 -4.52 -8.47 -20.01
N ALA A 154 -4.49 -8.05 -21.28
CA ALA A 154 -3.86 -8.82 -22.37
C ALA A 154 -2.33 -8.72 -22.34
N LEU A 155 -1.72 -9.00 -21.19
CA LEU A 155 -0.28 -8.97 -20.94
C LEU A 155 0.17 -10.29 -20.32
N GLU A 156 1.36 -10.75 -20.75
CA GLU A 156 2.05 -11.90 -20.17
C GLU A 156 3.21 -11.43 -19.30
N LYS A 157 3.61 -12.27 -18.33
CA LYS A 157 4.76 -12.06 -17.44
C LYS A 157 4.68 -10.72 -16.70
N VAL A 158 3.51 -10.45 -16.13
CA VAL A 158 3.17 -9.21 -15.44
C VAL A 158 3.77 -9.21 -14.02
N ASN A 159 4.51 -8.16 -13.73
CA ASN A 159 4.92 -7.75 -12.39
C ASN A 159 3.77 -6.95 -11.79
N PHE A 160 3.13 -7.49 -10.75
CA PHE A 160 1.94 -6.93 -10.12
C PHE A 160 2.26 -6.51 -8.69
N LEU A 161 2.01 -5.25 -8.36
CA LEU A 161 2.14 -4.69 -7.02
C LEU A 161 0.75 -4.26 -6.55
N VAL A 162 0.37 -4.72 -5.37
CA VAL A 162 -0.86 -4.35 -4.65
C VAL A 162 -0.44 -3.62 -3.38
N CYS A 163 -0.98 -2.44 -3.11
CA CYS A 163 -0.71 -1.67 -1.89
C CYS A 163 -2.03 -1.30 -1.21
N ASN A 164 -2.22 -1.72 0.03
CA ASN A 164 -3.40 -1.40 0.84
C ASN A 164 -3.11 -0.27 1.83
N TYR A 165 -4.09 0.60 2.04
CA TYR A 165 -4.00 1.79 2.89
C TYR A 165 -5.05 1.73 4.01
N PHE A 166 -4.69 2.15 5.22
CA PHE A 166 -5.63 2.28 6.31
C PHE A 166 -5.42 3.58 7.12
N PRO A 167 -6.51 4.27 7.50
CA PRO A 167 -7.86 4.17 6.94
C PRO A 167 -7.90 4.42 5.42
N ALA A 168 -8.96 3.96 4.76
CA ALA A 168 -9.20 4.23 3.34
C ALA A 168 -9.15 5.73 3.00
N GLY A 169 -8.69 6.02 1.79
CA GLY A 169 -8.80 7.34 1.19
C GLY A 169 -9.88 7.40 0.12
N ASN A 170 -9.79 8.42 -0.75
CA ASN A 170 -10.62 8.60 -1.94
C ASN A 170 -12.13 8.63 -1.68
N TYR A 171 -12.54 9.19 -0.52
CA TYR A 171 -13.95 9.42 -0.25
C TYR A 171 -14.55 10.42 -1.25
N VAL A 172 -15.72 10.08 -1.78
CA VAL A 172 -16.43 10.91 -2.77
C VAL A 172 -16.64 12.32 -2.22
N ALA A 173 -16.27 13.32 -3.03
CA ALA A 173 -16.37 14.74 -2.71
C ALA A 173 -15.46 15.25 -1.56
N GLU A 174 -14.59 14.42 -1.00
CA GLU A 174 -13.53 14.85 -0.07
C GLU A 174 -12.23 15.12 -0.83
N LYS A 175 -11.47 16.14 -0.40
CA LYS A 175 -10.11 16.39 -0.88
C LYS A 175 -9.13 15.48 -0.15
N PRO A 176 -7.96 15.16 -0.75
CA PRO A 176 -7.00 14.27 -0.12
C PRO A 176 -6.37 14.83 1.16
N TYR A 177 -6.31 16.15 1.31
CA TYR A 177 -5.76 16.83 2.49
C TYR A 177 -6.35 18.23 2.61
N GLU A 178 -6.17 18.87 3.77
CA GLU A 178 -6.56 20.27 4.00
C GLU A 178 -5.43 21.20 3.57
N GLU A 179 -5.74 22.20 2.75
CA GLU A 179 -4.77 23.22 2.33
C GLU A 179 -4.44 24.16 3.50
N GLY A 180 -3.15 24.42 3.71
CA GLY A 180 -2.68 25.41 4.69
C GLY A 180 -1.19 25.32 4.95
N GLU A 181 -0.70 26.06 5.93
CA GLU A 181 0.70 25.97 6.36
C GLU A 181 0.99 24.55 6.86
N TRP A 182 2.15 23.99 6.47
CA TRP A 182 2.55 22.64 6.84
C TRP A 182 2.38 22.39 8.34
N CYS A 183 1.75 21.27 8.68
CA CYS A 183 1.52 20.83 10.06
C CYS A 183 0.66 21.76 10.93
N SER A 184 0.03 22.81 10.38
CA SER A 184 -0.80 23.76 11.17
C SER A 184 -2.10 23.15 11.70
N MET A 185 -2.49 21.96 11.22
CA MET A 185 -3.69 21.22 11.60
C MET A 185 -3.39 19.74 11.89
N CYS A 186 -2.25 19.45 12.52
CA CYS A 186 -1.93 18.09 12.93
C CYS A 186 -2.91 17.55 13.98
N PRO A 187 -3.28 16.26 13.90
CA PRO A 187 -4.14 15.63 14.89
C PRO A 187 -3.40 15.54 16.25
N GLU A 188 -4.16 15.53 17.34
CA GLU A 188 -3.60 15.51 18.71
C GLU A 188 -2.67 14.31 18.97
N THR A 189 -2.91 13.18 18.28
CA THR A 189 -2.09 11.97 18.38
C THR A 189 -0.76 12.05 17.62
N LEU A 190 -0.62 13.00 16.69
CA LEU A 190 0.58 13.22 15.88
C LEU A 190 1.00 14.71 15.94
N PRO A 191 1.34 15.23 17.13
CA PRO A 191 1.45 16.67 17.36
C PRO A 191 2.74 17.31 16.81
N GLN A 192 3.74 16.52 16.40
CA GLN A 192 5.02 17.03 15.94
C GLN A 192 5.01 17.20 14.41
N CYS A 193 5.87 18.08 13.92
CA CYS A 193 6.08 18.29 12.50
C CYS A 193 7.50 17.85 12.12
N ASP A 194 7.61 16.79 11.31
CA ASP A 194 8.86 16.40 10.67
C ASP A 194 8.69 16.35 9.16
N GLN A 195 9.60 16.98 8.42
CA GLN A 195 9.60 16.98 6.94
C GLN A 195 8.22 17.30 6.32
N ASN A 196 7.51 18.26 6.91
CA ASN A 196 6.15 18.69 6.51
C ASN A 196 5.03 17.66 6.78
N LEU A 197 5.27 16.68 7.65
CA LEU A 197 4.32 15.65 8.05
C LEU A 197 4.03 15.72 9.55
N CYS A 198 2.78 15.42 9.92
CA CYS A 198 2.36 15.20 11.29
C CYS A 198 2.85 13.83 11.76
N VAL A 199 3.67 13.84 12.81
CA VAL A 199 4.32 12.65 13.39
C VAL A 199 4.09 12.59 14.91
N PRO A 200 4.20 11.40 15.56
CA PRO A 200 4.10 11.29 17.01
C PRO A 200 5.17 12.12 17.72
N SER A 201 4.91 12.46 18.98
CA SER A 201 5.96 12.96 19.87
C SER A 201 6.94 11.86 20.23
N ASP A 202 8.24 12.18 20.24
CA ASP A 202 9.34 11.27 20.62
C ASP A 202 9.22 10.70 22.04
N ASP A 203 8.34 11.27 22.89
CA ASP A 203 8.12 10.84 24.27
C ASP A 203 7.17 9.63 24.45
N VAL A 204 6.60 9.09 23.36
CA VAL A 204 5.76 7.89 23.43
C VAL A 204 6.61 6.67 23.08
N GLU A 205 7.51 6.30 24.01
CA GLU A 205 7.94 4.90 24.08
C GLU A 205 6.69 4.04 24.31
N GLU A 206 6.59 2.99 23.50
CA GLU A 206 5.52 2.01 23.45
C GLU A 206 5.32 1.33 24.82
N GLU A 207 4.55 1.94 25.73
CA GLU A 207 4.10 1.28 26.96
C GLU A 207 3.03 0.24 26.63
N THR A 208 3.44 -0.87 26.04
CA THR A 208 2.73 -2.14 26.16
C THR A 208 3.68 -3.24 26.60
N LYS A 209 4.00 -3.25 27.90
CA LYS A 209 4.43 -4.49 28.55
C LYS A 209 3.90 -4.62 29.97
N ASP A 210 2.85 -5.42 30.06
CA ASP A 210 2.31 -6.13 31.21
C ASP A 210 3.37 -6.63 32.21
N SER A 211 3.20 -6.35 33.52
CA SER A 211 3.03 -7.37 34.57
C SER A 211 3.22 -6.82 36.01
N SER A 212 2.17 -7.00 36.82
CA SER A 212 2.13 -7.59 38.18
C SER A 212 3.14 -7.21 39.29
N SER A 213 2.56 -6.84 40.45
CA SER A 213 3.11 -6.49 41.79
C SER A 213 3.67 -7.71 42.60
N PRO A 214 4.07 -7.63 43.90
CA PRO A 214 5.23 -6.94 44.52
C PRO A 214 6.13 -7.83 45.45
N GLY A 215 7.38 -7.41 45.66
CA GLY A 215 8.20 -7.58 46.90
C GLY A 215 9.10 -8.82 47.05
N PRO A 216 10.08 -8.86 48.00
CA PRO A 216 10.46 -7.86 49.01
C PRO A 216 11.97 -7.45 49.03
N GLU A 217 12.26 -6.35 49.74
CA GLU A 217 13.59 -5.76 50.00
C GLU A 217 14.49 -6.55 50.96
N LEU A 218 15.80 -6.20 50.96
CA LEU A 218 16.65 -5.66 52.07
C LEU A 218 18.09 -6.30 52.12
N PRO A 219 19.12 -5.69 52.77
CA PRO A 219 19.86 -4.43 52.48
C PRO A 219 21.42 -4.53 52.49
N SER A 220 22.04 -3.35 52.35
CA SER A 220 23.38 -2.92 52.83
C SER A 220 24.53 -3.05 51.81
N THR A 221 25.47 -2.12 51.65
CA THR A 221 26.00 -1.09 52.57
C THR A 221 26.76 -0.01 51.78
N HIS A 222 26.81 1.19 52.35
CA HIS A 222 27.61 2.36 51.97
C HIS A 222 29.09 2.05 51.70
N THR A 223 29.72 2.77 50.77
CA THR A 223 30.96 3.55 51.03
C THR A 223 31.09 4.65 49.99
N ALA A 224 31.24 5.89 50.46
CA ALA A 224 31.61 7.04 49.67
C ALA A 224 33.14 7.20 49.71
N THR A 225 33.75 7.52 48.56
CA THR A 225 35.05 8.21 48.50
C THR A 225 35.01 9.17 47.33
N ASN A 226 35.15 10.47 47.64
CA ASN A 226 35.51 11.53 46.71
C ASN A 226 36.95 11.33 46.24
N ASP A 227 37.25 11.70 45.00
CA ASP A 227 38.49 12.40 44.64
C ASP A 227 38.35 13.10 43.27
N THR A 228 38.23 14.42 43.37
CA THR A 228 38.83 15.55 42.62
C THR A 228 39.45 15.38 41.22
N GLU A 229 38.98 16.24 40.30
CA GLU A 229 39.57 16.87 39.08
C GLU A 229 40.62 16.13 38.21
N LEU A 230 40.31 16.05 36.91
CA LEU A 230 41.24 16.51 35.87
C LEU A 230 40.50 17.02 34.62
N GLU A 231 41.00 18.15 34.12
CA GLU A 231 40.46 19.01 33.08
C GLU A 231 40.51 18.47 31.64
N SER A 232 39.61 19.04 30.83
CA SER A 232 39.72 19.43 29.42
C SER A 232 39.96 18.36 28.34
N ALA A 233 39.01 18.27 27.39
CA ALA A 233 39.18 18.85 26.05
C ALA A 233 37.93 18.52 25.21
N SER A 234 36.93 19.40 25.28
CA SER A 234 35.92 19.54 24.24
C SER A 234 36.55 20.33 23.09
N GLN A 235 36.65 19.77 21.89
CA GLN A 235 36.51 20.51 20.62
C GLN A 235 36.54 19.53 19.44
N PHE A 236 35.38 19.22 18.85
CA PHE A 236 35.29 18.96 17.41
C PHE A 236 34.02 19.63 16.86
N PRO A 237 34.07 20.23 15.65
CA PRO A 237 33.18 21.31 15.27
C PRO A 237 31.84 20.83 14.75
N HIS A 238 30.80 21.56 15.15
CA HIS A 238 29.51 21.63 14.47
C HIS A 238 29.74 22.13 13.02
N PRO A 239 29.17 21.48 11.98
CA PRO A 239 29.13 22.08 10.66
C PRO A 239 28.08 23.21 10.67
N THR A 240 28.58 24.44 10.55
CA THR A 240 27.80 25.63 10.22
C THR A 240 27.32 25.50 8.77
N MET A 241 26.03 25.26 8.55
CA MET A 241 25.42 25.50 7.24
C MET A 241 25.15 26.99 7.13
N THR A 242 25.94 27.65 6.29
CA THR A 242 25.76 29.01 5.84
C THR A 242 24.45 29.13 5.06
N ASP A 243 23.69 30.16 5.40
CA ASP A 243 22.51 30.64 4.69
C ASP A 243 22.89 31.07 3.26
N THR A 244 22.64 30.20 2.29
CA THR A 244 22.50 30.58 0.88
C THR A 244 21.03 30.48 0.51
N LYS A 245 20.41 31.66 0.51
CA LYS A 245 19.13 31.95 -0.11
C LYS A 245 19.21 31.71 -1.61
N GLU A 246 19.05 30.47 -2.06
CA GLU A 246 18.71 30.15 -3.44
C GLU A 246 17.20 30.10 -3.57
N THR A 247 16.63 31.17 -4.11
CA THR A 247 15.34 31.15 -4.77
C THR A 247 15.45 30.27 -6.01
N GLY A 248 15.11 28.98 -5.85
CA GLY A 248 15.02 28.01 -6.94
C GLY A 248 13.60 27.46 -7.03
N THR A 249 12.74 28.14 -7.78
CA THR A 249 11.56 27.52 -8.38
C THR A 249 12.05 26.55 -9.46
N GLU A 250 12.38 25.32 -9.08
CA GLU A 250 12.48 24.21 -10.03
C GLU A 250 11.11 23.54 -10.09
N LEU A 251 10.19 24.20 -10.82
CA LEU A 251 9.06 23.51 -11.42
C LEU A 251 9.67 22.41 -12.28
N MET A 252 9.47 21.14 -11.89
CA MET A 252 9.83 20.03 -12.76
C MET A 252 9.10 20.23 -14.09
N ASP A 253 9.86 20.49 -15.14
CA ASP A 253 9.34 20.85 -16.45
C ASP A 253 8.30 19.82 -16.92
N ARG A 254 7.06 20.30 -17.05
CA ARG A 254 5.86 19.60 -17.57
C ARG A 254 6.07 18.93 -18.94
N GLU A 255 7.19 19.18 -19.60
CA GLU A 255 7.50 18.72 -20.96
C GLU A 255 8.38 17.45 -21.00
N LYS A 256 9.19 17.15 -19.98
CA LYS A 256 10.08 15.96 -20.02
C LYS A 256 9.43 14.63 -19.63
N VAL A 257 8.28 14.67 -18.94
CA VAL A 257 7.58 13.46 -18.46
C VAL A 257 6.71 12.80 -19.55
N LYS A 258 6.39 13.54 -20.63
CA LYS A 258 5.43 13.08 -21.65
C LYS A 258 5.96 11.98 -22.59
N GLU A 259 7.27 11.76 -22.66
CA GLU A 259 7.86 10.87 -23.68
C GLU A 259 7.86 9.38 -23.27
N ASP A 260 7.68 9.07 -21.98
CA ASP A 260 7.66 7.70 -21.44
C ASP A 260 6.25 7.19 -21.07
N GLN A 261 5.19 7.92 -21.44
CA GLN A 261 3.80 7.50 -21.26
C GLN A 261 3.45 6.37 -22.25
N TRP A 262 3.71 5.13 -21.83
CA TRP A 262 3.10 3.96 -22.46
C TRP A 262 1.62 3.87 -22.05
N ASN A 263 0.73 3.99 -23.03
CA ASN A 263 -0.72 3.79 -22.91
C ASN A 263 -1.03 2.30 -22.69
N GLY A 264 -1.20 1.92 -21.43
CA GLY A 264 -1.81 0.65 -21.02
C GLY A 264 -3.12 0.92 -20.30
N GLU A 265 -4.05 1.63 -20.95
CA GLU A 265 -5.39 1.91 -20.43
C GLU A 265 -6.29 0.70 -20.72
N GLY A 266 -6.49 -0.13 -19.70
CA GLY A 266 -7.69 -0.96 -19.57
C GLY A 266 -8.62 -0.23 -18.61
N GLN A 267 -9.65 0.43 -19.13
CA GLN A 267 -10.70 1.06 -18.33
C GLN A 267 -11.51 -0.04 -17.62
N ALA A 268 -11.46 -0.07 -16.29
CA ALA A 268 -12.55 -0.65 -15.51
C ALA A 268 -13.71 0.35 -15.57
N THR A 269 -14.77 0.00 -16.29
CA THR A 269 -15.96 0.85 -16.40
C THR A 269 -16.81 0.71 -15.14
N ASP A 270 -16.88 1.76 -14.33
CA ASP A 270 -17.88 1.87 -13.28
C ASP A 270 -19.28 1.98 -13.90
N ARG A 271 -20.11 0.98 -13.64
CA ARG A 271 -21.51 0.98 -14.06
C ARG A 271 -22.33 1.72 -13.01
N GLU A 272 -22.51 3.00 -13.24
CA GLU A 272 -23.43 3.88 -12.52
C GLU A 272 -24.85 3.28 -12.55
N THR A 273 -25.34 2.77 -11.41
CA THR A 273 -26.71 2.25 -11.30
C THR A 273 -27.64 3.38 -10.86
N VAL A 274 -27.98 4.27 -11.78
CA VAL A 274 -29.10 5.22 -11.58
C VAL A 274 -30.40 4.43 -11.65
N ARG A 275 -31.03 4.26 -10.49
CA ARG A 275 -32.34 3.63 -10.33
C ARG A 275 -33.43 4.62 -10.75
N THR A 276 -33.86 4.58 -12.01
CA THR A 276 -35.15 5.17 -12.42
C THR A 276 -36.22 4.08 -12.49
N SER A 277 -37.28 4.29 -11.71
CA SER A 277 -38.49 3.50 -11.70
C SER A 277 -39.29 3.73 -12.98
N GLU A 278 -39.56 2.69 -13.77
CA GLU A 278 -40.71 2.64 -14.66
C GLU A 278 -41.07 1.18 -15.00
N GLN A 279 -42.30 0.78 -14.67
CA GLN A 279 -42.89 -0.51 -15.01
C GLN A 279 -43.12 -0.65 -16.51
N PRO A 280 -43.05 -1.86 -17.09
CA PRO A 280 -43.78 -2.18 -18.30
C PRO A 280 -44.98 -3.07 -18.00
N GLN A 281 -46.13 -2.63 -18.53
CA GLN A 281 -47.36 -3.39 -18.57
C GLN A 281 -47.23 -4.63 -19.48
N SER A 282 -47.97 -5.65 -19.06
CA SER A 282 -48.26 -6.91 -19.72
C SER A 282 -48.58 -6.81 -21.21
N ASN A 283 -48.04 -7.73 -22.01
CA ASN A 283 -48.81 -8.29 -23.10
C ASN A 283 -48.55 -9.79 -23.28
N VAL A 284 -49.66 -10.50 -23.36
CA VAL A 284 -49.81 -11.96 -23.39
C VAL A 284 -49.57 -12.46 -24.81
N GLY A 285 -48.74 -13.50 -24.95
CA GLY A 285 -48.53 -14.21 -26.21
C GLY A 285 -48.05 -15.64 -25.96
N SER A 286 -49.01 -16.56 -25.86
CA SER A 286 -48.82 -18.01 -25.74
C SER A 286 -48.51 -18.63 -27.10
N VAL A 287 -47.38 -19.34 -27.25
CA VAL A 287 -47.23 -20.51 -28.15
C VAL A 287 -46.27 -21.51 -27.52
N THR A 288 -46.61 -22.77 -27.70
CA THR A 288 -46.27 -23.98 -26.96
C THR A 288 -45.00 -24.72 -27.42
N THR A 289 -44.57 -25.64 -26.55
CA THR A 289 -43.94 -26.96 -26.81
C THR A 289 -42.48 -27.04 -27.26
N SER A 290 -41.65 -27.60 -26.34
CA SER A 290 -40.72 -28.74 -26.53
C SER A 290 -39.35 -28.45 -25.94
N LEU A 291 -39.04 -29.01 -24.76
CA LEU A 291 -37.72 -29.54 -24.37
C LEU A 291 -37.81 -30.14 -22.94
N ILE A 292 -38.44 -31.29 -22.80
CA ILE A 292 -38.27 -32.18 -21.64
C ILE A 292 -38.01 -33.57 -22.21
N ALA A 293 -36.74 -33.92 -22.43
CA ALA A 293 -36.27 -35.29 -22.63
C ALA A 293 -34.74 -35.41 -22.79
N ILE A 294 -33.90 -34.71 -22.02
CA ILE A 294 -32.47 -35.05 -21.94
C ILE A 294 -31.93 -34.83 -20.51
N ILE A 295 -32.60 -35.37 -19.50
CA ILE A 295 -31.99 -35.65 -18.19
C ILE A 295 -32.58 -36.96 -17.69
N GLY A 296 -32.01 -38.08 -18.13
CA GLY A 296 -32.54 -39.40 -17.79
C GLY A 296 -31.72 -40.58 -18.31
N LEU A 297 -30.43 -40.39 -18.59
CA LEU A 297 -29.59 -41.48 -19.11
C LEU A 297 -28.14 -41.51 -18.56
N VAL A 298 -27.90 -40.99 -17.35
CA VAL A 298 -26.57 -41.07 -16.69
C VAL A 298 -26.64 -41.68 -15.27
N ALA A 299 -27.79 -42.21 -14.85
CA ALA A 299 -27.96 -42.76 -13.49
C ALA A 299 -28.05 -44.30 -13.45
N LEU A 300 -27.39 -45.02 -14.36
CA LEU A 300 -27.42 -46.49 -14.38
C LEU A 300 -26.07 -47.11 -14.82
N LEU A 301 -24.97 -46.77 -14.15
CA LEU A 301 -23.67 -47.46 -14.35
C LEU A 301 -22.70 -47.37 -13.16
N MET A 302 -23.19 -47.12 -11.94
CA MET A 302 -22.36 -47.12 -10.73
C MET A 302 -22.98 -47.98 -9.62
N LEU A 303 -23.14 -49.28 -9.89
CA LEU A 303 -23.38 -50.30 -8.87
C LEU A 303 -22.85 -51.64 -9.38
N GLU A 304 -21.52 -51.79 -9.31
CA GLU A 304 -20.79 -53.06 -9.23
C GLU A 304 -19.37 -52.76 -8.73
N LEU A 305 -19.30 -52.40 -7.43
CA LEU A 305 -18.22 -52.68 -6.50
C LEU A 305 -18.87 -53.02 -5.14
#